data_AF-A0A7C2WJD2-F1
#
_entry.id   AF-A0A7C2WJD2-F1
#
_cell.length_a   1.000
_cell.length_b   1.000
_cell.length_c   1.000
_cell.angle_alpha   90.00
_cell.angle_beta   90.00
_cell.angle_gamma   90.00
#
_symmetry.space_group_name_H-M   'P 1'
#
loop_
_entity.id
_entity.type
_entity.pdbx_description
1 polymer ?
#
loop_
_entity_poly.entity_id
_entity_poly.type
_entity_poly.pdbx_seq_one_letter_code
_entity_poly.pdbx_strand_id
1 'polypeptide(L)'
;MSVRVWAVALVAVLSGCTAASAPRLPYYPMRNGEPLAARVDGEPIPLRFVEQDLRLQERMALPPDLDEARRKAWEQEARRRLVQKWVDLFLVEREALRRGLAATDAEVQEELGRRGRELEDPEKVAEMRRRYGVTMDDLRIRVRQRLLIRKFNR
;
A
#
# COMPACT_ATOMS: atom_id res chain seq x y z
N MET A 1 60.96 17.38 41.98
CA MET A 1 59.83 16.44 42.15
C MET A 1 58.66 17.03 41.37
N SER A 2 58.38 16.52 40.16
CA SER A 2 57.35 17.07 39.27
C SER A 2 56.20 16.07 39.14
N VAL A 3 55.02 16.43 39.65
CA VAL A 3 53.83 15.60 39.60
C VAL A 3 53.07 15.92 38.32
N ARG A 4 52.92 14.94 37.43
CA ARG A 4 52.10 15.03 36.21
C ARG A 4 50.67 14.57 36.55
N VAL A 5 49.71 15.48 36.49
CA VAL A 5 48.29 15.18 36.61
C VAL A 5 47.76 14.83 35.22
N TRP A 6 47.31 13.59 35.03
CA TRP A 6 46.63 13.15 33.82
C TRP A 6 45.12 13.33 34.01
N ALA A 7 44.51 14.21 33.21
CA ALA A 7 43.06 14.36 33.14
C ALA A 7 42.49 13.27 32.21
N VAL A 8 41.70 12.36 32.77
CA VAL A 8 40.93 11.37 32.00
C VAL A 8 39.62 12.03 31.59
N ALA A 9 39.47 12.34 30.31
CA ALA A 9 38.22 12.82 29.74
C ALA A 9 37.23 11.66 29.60
N LEU A 10 36.17 11.69 30.41
CA LEU A 10 35.06 10.75 30.36
C LEU A 10 34.15 11.11 29.17
N VAL A 11 34.28 10.40 28.05
CA VAL A 11 33.37 10.53 26.90
C VAL A 11 32.10 9.74 27.21
N ALA A 12 31.07 10.42 27.68
CA ALA A 12 29.73 9.86 27.79
C ALA A 12 29.11 9.74 26.39
N VAL A 13 29.19 8.55 25.79
CA VAL A 13 28.46 8.21 24.57
C VAL A 13 26.98 8.08 24.94
N LEU A 14 26.22 9.16 24.77
CA LEU A 14 24.77 9.14 24.79
C LEU A 14 24.30 8.34 23.57
N SER A 15 24.09 7.03 23.75
CA SER A 15 23.34 6.20 22.83
C SER A 15 21.91 6.72 22.74
N GLY A 16 21.68 7.64 21.79
CA GLY A 16 20.35 8.03 21.37
C GLY A 16 19.65 6.81 20.80
N CYS A 17 18.80 6.17 21.60
CA CYS A 17 17.75 5.31 21.10
C CYS A 17 16.84 6.18 20.22
N THR A 18 17.13 6.24 18.93
CA THR A 18 16.13 6.61 17.94
C THR A 18 15.07 5.53 18.00
N ALA A 19 14.02 5.76 18.80
CA ALA A 19 12.80 5.00 18.71
C ALA A 19 12.31 5.15 17.27
N ALA A 20 12.60 4.14 16.43
CA ALA A 20 12.04 4.02 15.11
C ALA A 20 10.53 4.03 15.30
N SER A 21 9.92 5.20 15.09
CA SER A 21 8.48 5.36 15.20
C SER A 21 7.87 4.31 14.29
N ALA A 22 7.09 3.40 14.87
CA ALA A 22 6.35 2.42 14.10
C ALA A 22 5.64 3.16 12.95
N PRO A 23 5.73 2.68 11.71
CA PRO A 23 5.17 3.38 10.56
C PRO A 23 3.70 3.67 10.84
N ARG A 24 3.36 4.97 10.95
CA ARG A 24 2.00 5.42 11.22
C ARG A 24 1.19 5.28 9.94
N LEU A 25 -0.01 4.69 10.08
CA LEU A 25 -1.09 4.80 9.10
C LEU A 25 -1.32 6.29 8.76
N PRO A 26 -1.69 6.64 7.52
CA PRO A 26 -2.52 5.84 6.61
C PRO A 26 -1.79 5.37 5.35
N TYR A 27 -1.73 4.06 5.15
CA TYR A 27 -1.27 3.46 3.89
C TYR A 27 -2.22 3.78 2.71
N TYR A 28 -3.43 4.22 2.99
CA TYR A 28 -4.44 4.58 1.99
C TYR A 28 -4.83 6.05 2.14
N PRO A 29 -3.99 6.99 1.67
CA PRO A 29 -4.31 8.41 1.77
C PRO A 29 -5.62 8.68 1.02
N MET A 30 -6.55 9.37 1.69
CA MET A 30 -7.77 9.90 1.08
C MET A 30 -7.43 11.14 0.27
N ARG A 31 -7.99 11.27 -0.93
CA ARG A 31 -7.98 12.52 -1.69
C ARG A 31 -9.17 13.39 -1.27
N ASN A 32 -9.05 14.71 -1.41
CA ASN A 32 -10.11 15.62 -0.99
C ASN A 32 -11.42 15.32 -1.76
N GLY A 33 -12.53 15.14 -1.03
CA GLY A 33 -13.83 14.80 -1.60
C GLY A 33 -13.95 13.37 -2.16
N GLU A 34 -12.98 12.50 -1.91
CA GLU A 34 -13.03 11.13 -2.43
C GLU A 34 -14.05 10.27 -1.66
N PRO A 35 -14.88 9.47 -2.37
CA PRO A 35 -15.81 8.56 -1.73
C PRO A 35 -15.12 7.42 -0.96
N LEU A 36 -15.80 6.94 0.09
CA LEU A 36 -15.35 5.81 0.91
C LEU A 36 -15.96 4.50 0.39
N ALA A 37 -15.13 3.46 0.32
CA ALA A 37 -15.62 2.08 0.16
C ALA A 37 -16.03 1.49 1.51
N ALA A 38 -15.20 1.67 2.54
CA ALA A 38 -15.41 1.10 3.87
C ALA A 38 -14.61 1.87 4.94
N ARG A 39 -14.87 1.55 6.21
CA ARG A 39 -14.02 1.90 7.35
C ARG A 39 -13.68 0.64 8.13
N VAL A 40 -12.42 0.50 8.52
CA VAL A 40 -11.95 -0.61 9.36
C VAL A 40 -11.23 -0.02 10.58
N ASP A 41 -11.84 -0.16 11.76
CA ASP A 41 -11.40 0.48 13.01
C ASP A 41 -11.16 1.99 12.87
N GLY A 42 -12.05 2.67 12.17
CA GLY A 42 -11.99 4.13 11.94
C GLY A 42 -11.14 4.55 10.75
N GLU A 43 -10.25 3.68 10.26
CA GLU A 43 -9.40 3.96 9.11
C GLU A 43 -10.17 3.84 7.79
N PRO A 44 -10.06 4.83 6.88
CA PRO A 44 -10.80 4.84 5.64
C PRO A 44 -10.17 3.92 4.58
N ILE A 45 -11.01 3.16 3.88
CA ILE A 45 -10.66 2.51 2.62
C ILE A 45 -11.27 3.32 1.48
N PRO A 46 -10.46 4.01 0.65
CA PRO A 46 -10.97 4.84 -0.43
C PRO A 46 -11.62 4.01 -1.56
N LEU A 47 -12.72 4.51 -2.11
CA LEU A 47 -13.47 3.82 -3.17
C LEU A 47 -12.66 3.66 -4.46
N ARG A 48 -11.68 4.54 -4.76
CA ARG A 48 -10.86 4.42 -5.97
C ARG A 48 -10.16 3.07 -6.10
N PHE A 49 -9.77 2.45 -4.98
CA PHE A 49 -9.05 1.18 -5.01
C PHE A 49 -9.95 0.04 -5.46
N VAL A 50 -11.21 0.08 -5.03
CA VAL A 50 -12.26 -0.84 -5.48
C VAL A 50 -12.56 -0.61 -6.96
N GLU A 51 -12.71 0.65 -7.39
CA GLU A 51 -13.04 0.99 -8.78
C GLU A 51 -11.91 0.66 -9.76
N GLN A 52 -10.65 0.87 -9.35
CA GLN A 52 -9.48 0.45 -10.13
C GLN A 52 -9.47 -1.08 -10.34
N ASP A 53 -9.75 -1.85 -9.28
CA ASP A 53 -9.82 -3.32 -9.37
C ASP A 53 -11.03 -3.78 -10.20
N LEU A 54 -12.15 -3.06 -10.12
CA LEU A 54 -13.34 -3.34 -10.90
C LEU A 54 -13.08 -3.16 -12.40
N ARG A 55 -12.47 -2.04 -12.81
CA ARG A 55 -12.08 -1.80 -14.22
C ARG A 55 -11.12 -2.87 -14.74
N LEU A 56 -10.22 -3.36 -13.89
CA LEU A 56 -9.33 -4.45 -14.23
C LEU A 56 -10.11 -5.78 -14.39
N GLN A 57 -11.03 -6.09 -13.49
CA GLN A 57 -11.88 -7.28 -13.58
C GLN A 57 -12.80 -7.24 -14.79
N GLU A 58 -13.37 -6.08 -15.11
CA GLU A 58 -14.21 -5.90 -16.30
C GLU A 58 -13.45 -6.28 -17.57
N ARG A 59 -12.19 -5.85 -17.68
CA ARG A 59 -11.35 -6.19 -18.83
C ARG A 59 -11.03 -7.68 -18.94
N MET A 60 -10.95 -8.40 -17.80
CA MET A 60 -10.46 -9.79 -17.77
C MET A 60 -11.57 -10.83 -17.70
N ALA A 61 -12.70 -10.50 -17.08
CA ALA A 61 -13.70 -11.46 -16.61
C ALA A 61 -15.14 -11.06 -16.92
N LEU A 62 -15.38 -9.89 -17.52
CA LEU A 62 -16.72 -9.54 -17.96
C LEU A 62 -17.09 -10.37 -19.20
N PRO A 63 -18.19 -11.15 -19.15
CA PRO A 63 -18.67 -11.84 -20.34
C PRO A 63 -19.06 -10.81 -21.43
N PRO A 64 -18.66 -11.03 -22.70
CA PRO A 64 -18.85 -10.05 -23.77
C PRO A 64 -20.32 -9.75 -24.08
N ASP A 65 -21.21 -10.73 -23.88
CA ASP A 65 -22.60 -10.69 -24.34
C ASP A 65 -23.62 -10.50 -23.20
N LEU A 66 -23.25 -9.78 -22.14
CA LEU A 66 -24.21 -9.41 -21.10
C LEU A 66 -25.11 -8.27 -21.56
N ASP A 67 -26.42 -8.48 -21.43
CA ASP A 67 -27.40 -7.40 -21.42
C ASP A 67 -27.14 -6.41 -20.26
N GLU A 68 -27.75 -5.23 -20.35
CA GLU A 68 -27.53 -4.15 -19.37
C GLU A 68 -27.90 -4.55 -17.94
N ALA A 69 -28.97 -5.32 -17.75
CA ALA A 69 -29.41 -5.73 -16.42
C ALA A 69 -28.42 -6.72 -15.79
N ARG A 70 -27.96 -7.72 -16.56
CA ARG A 70 -26.95 -8.68 -16.13
C ARG A 70 -25.60 -8.03 -15.91
N ARG A 71 -25.22 -7.07 -16.74
CA ARG A 71 -23.99 -6.27 -16.57
C ARG A 71 -24.01 -5.52 -15.24
N LYS A 72 -25.11 -4.81 -14.93
CA LYS A 72 -25.25 -4.11 -13.64
C LYS A 72 -25.23 -5.07 -12.45
N ALA A 73 -25.90 -6.22 -12.55
CA ALA A 73 -25.87 -7.23 -11.49
C ALA A 73 -24.45 -7.78 -11.27
N TRP A 74 -23.73 -8.08 -12.35
CA TRP A 74 -22.33 -8.49 -12.29
C TRP A 74 -21.44 -7.41 -11.66
N GLU A 75 -21.60 -6.15 -12.06
CA GLU A 75 -20.80 -5.03 -11.54
C GLU A 75 -21.04 -4.85 -10.03
N GLN A 76 -22.30 -4.89 -9.59
CA GLN A 76 -22.65 -4.77 -8.17
C GLN A 76 -22.03 -5.91 -7.35
N GLU A 77 -22.10 -7.15 -7.85
CA GLU A 77 -21.52 -8.30 -7.16
C GLU A 77 -19.98 -8.26 -7.16
N ALA A 78 -19.36 -7.90 -8.28
CA ALA A 78 -17.92 -7.68 -8.36
C ALA A 78 -17.47 -6.59 -7.37
N ARG A 79 -18.18 -5.46 -7.33
CA ARG A 79 -17.90 -4.37 -6.40
C ARG A 79 -18.00 -4.82 -4.94
N ARG A 80 -19.05 -5.56 -4.56
CA ARG A 80 -19.19 -6.12 -3.19
C ARG A 80 -18.02 -7.01 -2.82
N ARG A 81 -17.64 -7.95 -3.69
CA ARG A 81 -16.50 -8.86 -3.45
C ARG A 81 -15.18 -8.10 -3.36
N LEU A 82 -15.00 -7.06 -4.17
CA LEU A 82 -13.80 -6.23 -4.11
C LEU A 82 -13.73 -5.39 -2.83
N VAL A 83 -14.84 -4.81 -2.36
CA VAL A 83 -14.88 -4.13 -1.06
C VAL A 83 -14.47 -5.10 0.05
N GLN A 84 -15.04 -6.31 0.09
CA GLN A 84 -14.69 -7.31 1.10
C GLN A 84 -13.21 -7.70 1.04
N LYS A 85 -12.70 -7.98 -0.16
CA LYS A 85 -11.27 -8.24 -0.39
C LYS A 85 -10.40 -7.12 0.17
N TRP A 86 -10.75 -5.85 -0.07
CA TRP A 86 -9.98 -4.72 0.46
C TRP A 86 -10.04 -4.61 1.98
N VAL A 87 -11.18 -4.92 2.59
CA VAL A 87 -11.30 -5.03 4.07
C VAL A 87 -10.39 -6.13 4.61
N ASP A 88 -10.41 -7.32 4.00
CA ASP A 88 -9.60 -8.45 4.45
C ASP A 88 -8.10 -8.14 4.34
N LEU A 89 -7.67 -7.55 3.22
CA LEU A 89 -6.28 -7.15 3.02
C LEU A 89 -5.84 -6.11 4.07
N PHE A 90 -6.72 -5.15 4.39
CA PHE A 90 -6.46 -4.14 5.41
C PHE A 90 -6.30 -4.76 6.81
N LEU A 91 -7.12 -5.74 7.15
CA LEU A 91 -7.01 -6.47 8.41
C LEU A 91 -5.69 -7.24 8.51
N VAL A 92 -5.29 -7.92 7.44
CA VAL A 92 -4.00 -8.63 7.37
C VAL A 92 -2.83 -7.67 7.53
N GLU A 93 -2.86 -6.51 6.87
CA GLU A 93 -1.82 -5.49 7.01
C GLU A 93 -1.69 -4.99 8.44
N ARG A 94 -2.82 -4.70 9.10
CA ARG A 94 -2.79 -4.23 10.49
C ARG A 94 -2.26 -5.28 11.44
N GLU A 95 -2.64 -6.53 11.26
CA GLU A 95 -2.12 -7.63 12.05
C GLU A 95 -0.60 -7.82 11.78
N ALA A 96 -0.14 -7.67 10.54
CA ALA A 96 1.29 -7.69 10.22
C ALA A 96 2.05 -6.57 10.94
N LEU A 97 1.54 -5.34 10.90
CA LEU A 97 2.13 -4.19 11.60
C LEU A 97 2.15 -4.40 13.12
N ARG A 98 1.08 -4.98 13.69
CA ARG A 98 0.99 -5.32 15.12
C ARG A 98 2.07 -6.32 15.54
N ARG A 99 2.50 -7.20 14.62
CA ARG A 99 3.61 -8.14 14.81
C ARG A 99 5.00 -7.53 14.55
N GLY A 100 5.07 -6.23 14.30
CA GLY A 100 6.33 -5.55 13.99
C GLY A 100 6.84 -5.79 12.57
N LEU A 101 6.03 -6.35 11.67
CA LEU A 101 6.38 -6.48 10.26
C LEU A 101 6.16 -5.12 9.58
N ALA A 102 7.12 -4.73 8.74
CA ALA A 102 7.02 -3.54 7.92
C ALA A 102 7.54 -3.84 6.51
N ALA A 103 6.98 -3.19 5.49
CA ALA A 103 7.56 -3.13 4.15
C ALA A 103 8.21 -1.76 3.96
N THR A 104 9.53 -1.74 3.93
CA THR A 104 10.33 -0.51 3.83
C THR A 104 10.22 0.10 2.44
N ASP A 105 10.49 1.39 2.32
CA ASP A 105 10.47 2.08 1.02
C ASP A 105 11.51 1.51 0.06
N ALA A 106 12.65 1.04 0.56
CA ALA A 106 13.66 0.36 -0.22
C ALA A 106 13.13 -0.94 -0.82
N GLU A 107 12.42 -1.76 -0.04
CA GLU A 107 11.79 -3.00 -0.53
C GLU A 107 10.68 -2.71 -1.53
N VAL A 108 9.89 -1.65 -1.31
CA VAL A 108 8.86 -1.22 -2.26
C VAL A 108 9.48 -0.79 -3.58
N GLN A 109 10.55 0.01 -3.53
CA GLN A 109 11.26 0.48 -4.72
C GLN A 109 11.93 -0.68 -5.46
N GLU A 110 12.53 -1.63 -4.74
CA GLU A 110 13.12 -2.82 -5.32
C GLU A 110 12.06 -3.69 -6.02
N GLU A 111 10.93 -3.96 -5.37
CA GLU A 111 9.84 -4.75 -5.95
C GLU A 111 9.18 -4.03 -7.14
N LEU A 112 9.11 -2.69 -7.12
CA LEU A 112 8.70 -1.90 -8.28
C LEU A 112 9.68 -2.05 -9.46
N GLY A 113 10.99 -1.95 -9.20
CA GLY A 113 12.02 -2.15 -10.23
C GLY A 113 11.98 -3.56 -10.85
N ARG A 114 11.71 -4.59 -10.04
CA ARG A 114 11.53 -5.97 -10.52
C ARG A 114 10.32 -6.14 -11.43
N ARG A 115 9.27 -5.32 -11.28
CA ARG A 115 8.06 -5.39 -12.13
C ARG A 115 8.28 -4.81 -13.53
N GLY A 116 9.47 -4.29 -13.82
CA GLY A 116 9.96 -4.08 -15.18
C GLY A 116 9.91 -2.63 -15.66
N ARG A 117 10.60 -2.42 -16.79
CA ARG A 117 10.80 -1.14 -17.49
C ARG A 117 9.51 -0.40 -17.83
N GLU A 118 8.36 -1.07 -17.87
CA GLU A 118 7.05 -0.45 -18.14
C GLU A 118 6.64 0.58 -17.08
N LEU A 119 7.14 0.48 -15.84
CA LEU A 119 6.89 1.48 -14.80
C LEU A 119 7.89 2.66 -14.86
N GLU A 120 8.98 2.50 -15.63
CA GLU A 120 9.97 3.55 -15.87
C GLU A 120 9.58 4.41 -17.08
N ASP A 121 8.74 3.88 -17.99
CA ASP A 121 8.20 4.58 -19.14
C ASP A 121 7.01 5.50 -18.72
N PRO A 122 7.17 6.84 -18.80
CA PRO A 122 6.12 7.79 -18.46
C PRO A 122 4.85 7.61 -19.30
N GLU A 123 4.96 7.15 -20.55
CA GLU A 123 3.81 6.95 -21.44
C GLU A 123 2.94 5.78 -20.96
N LYS A 124 3.58 4.71 -20.49
CA LYS A 124 2.89 3.54 -19.92
C LYS A 124 2.21 3.88 -18.60
N VAL A 125 2.86 4.68 -17.75
CA VAL A 125 2.24 5.20 -16.52
C VAL A 125 1.04 6.08 -16.86
N ALA A 126 1.15 6.97 -17.86
CA ALA A 126 0.04 7.78 -18.32
C ALA A 126 -1.10 6.93 -18.92
N GLU A 127 -0.78 5.87 -19.66
CA GLU A 127 -1.75 4.91 -20.17
C GLU A 127 -2.52 4.21 -19.03
N MET A 128 -1.82 3.68 -18.03
CA MET A 128 -2.45 3.06 -16.85
C MET A 128 -3.36 4.04 -16.11
N ARG A 129 -2.92 5.29 -15.95
CA ARG A 129 -3.73 6.34 -15.33
C ARG A 129 -4.99 6.63 -16.14
N ARG A 130 -4.89 6.76 -17.46
CA ARG A 130 -6.06 6.99 -18.33
C ARG A 130 -7.02 5.80 -18.32
N ARG A 131 -6.49 4.59 -18.42
CA ARG A 131 -7.26 3.37 -18.61
C ARG A 131 -7.91 2.85 -17.32
N TYR A 132 -7.19 2.94 -16.22
CA TYR A 132 -7.61 2.36 -14.94
C TYR A 132 -7.74 3.36 -13.81
N GLY A 133 -7.23 4.59 -13.97
CA GLY A 133 -7.18 5.57 -12.89
C GLY A 133 -6.10 5.27 -11.85
N VAL A 134 -5.11 4.45 -12.20
CA VAL A 134 -4.01 4.03 -11.29
C VAL A 134 -2.84 5.02 -11.41
N THR A 135 -2.36 5.52 -10.27
CA THR A 135 -1.15 6.35 -10.21
C THR A 135 0.06 5.56 -9.70
N MET A 136 1.27 6.12 -9.80
CA MET A 136 2.46 5.51 -9.20
C MET A 136 2.36 5.38 -7.68
N ASP A 137 1.67 6.30 -7.00
CA ASP A 137 1.46 6.20 -5.56
C ASP A 137 0.48 5.08 -5.23
N ASP A 138 -0.58 4.90 -6.02
CA ASP A 138 -1.49 3.76 -5.87
C ASP A 138 -0.73 2.43 -6.09
N LEU A 139 0.23 2.38 -7.03
CA LEU A 139 1.09 1.22 -7.25
C LEU A 139 2.04 0.95 -6.08
N ARG A 140 2.68 1.99 -5.52
CA ARG A 140 3.52 1.88 -4.31
C ARG A 140 2.74 1.28 -3.15
N ILE A 141 1.51 1.74 -2.93
CA ILE A 141 0.62 1.21 -1.89
C ILE A 141 0.35 -0.28 -2.12
N ARG A 142 -0.05 -0.66 -3.34
CA ARG A 142 -0.31 -2.07 -3.70
C ARG A 142 0.92 -2.96 -3.59
N VAL A 143 2.10 -2.44 -3.90
CA VAL A 143 3.38 -3.15 -3.72
C VAL A 143 3.67 -3.35 -2.24
N ARG A 144 3.53 -2.29 -1.44
CA ARG A 144 3.75 -2.34 0.00
C ARG A 144 2.82 -3.35 0.68
N GLN A 145 1.53 -3.31 0.34
CA GLN A 145 0.52 -4.29 0.75
C GLN A 145 0.97 -5.72 0.45
N ARG A 146 1.37 -5.99 -0.80
CA ARG A 146 1.80 -7.33 -1.21
C ARG A 146 3.03 -7.80 -0.45
N LEU A 147 3.98 -6.92 -0.19
CA LEU A 147 5.18 -7.22 0.59
C LEU A 147 4.84 -7.54 2.05
N LEU A 148 3.96 -6.75 2.67
CA LEU A 148 3.47 -7.01 4.03
C LEU A 148 2.78 -8.37 4.15
N ILE A 149 1.86 -8.68 3.22
CA ILE A 149 1.16 -9.97 3.20
C ILE A 149 2.15 -11.12 2.98
N ARG A 150 3.13 -10.96 2.06
CA ARG A 150 4.17 -11.96 1.82
C ARG A 150 5.01 -12.21 3.08
N LYS A 151 5.32 -11.17 3.85
CA LYS A 151 6.04 -11.30 5.12
C LYS A 151 5.17 -11.93 6.22
N PHE A 152 3.88 -11.63 6.22
CA PHE A 152 2.93 -12.17 7.20
C PHE A 152 2.72 -13.68 7.08
N ASN A 153 2.76 -14.20 5.84
CA ASN A 153 2.55 -15.62 5.55
C ASN A 153 3.85 -16.47 5.60
N ARG A 154 4.99 -15.87 5.98
CA ARG A 154 6.26 -16.59 6.16
C ARG A 154 6.46 -16.93 7.63
#